data_AF-A0A819SVQ2-F1
#
_entry.id   AF-A0A819SVQ2-F1
#
_cell.length_a   1.000
_cell.length_b   1.000
_cell.length_c   1.000
_cell.angle_alpha   90.00
_cell.angle_beta   90.00
_cell.angle_gamma   90.00
#
_symmetry.space_group_name_H-M   'P 1'
#
loop_
_entity.id
_entity.type
_entity.pdbx_description
1 polymer ?
#
loop_
_entity_poly.entity_id
_entity_poly.type
_entity_poly.pdbx_seq_one_letter_code
_entity_poly.pdbx_strand_id
1 'polypeptide(L)'
;FTIVDCEADWPSAYHVNRWVKGLSSASNIKNANDALKEFKQYPSWMWRNTVVVEFITWLRRHNEKIADPKKKTGFFGIDLYSLQTSREEVLRYLEKHDSSLAAEARKNYACFERYSDEKQYRYCAATKRIAGCENETIDVFQKMLERHSRMIAEAKGRDHEIDESFYTMENAKIVREAEKYYRHIVEGGAIAWNIRDTHMCNCLQDLLRYYGRGIKAVIWAHNSHIGDARETDALYAREVNIGQLVRERFGIGNTFNIGFTTYTGTVTAAISWNMDPDFKHVRPSLNESVEFLLHEALIQDPVLTYEGQYYLLFRSNNPYIQLSKELHTELRKKRFERTIGAIYRPHTEHQSHYFGASLSTQFDCVIHIEETHALRPLEIHPTWIQAETEHVPDTFSMNCTGGPKKL
;
A
#
# COMPACT_ATOMS: atom_id res chain seq x y z
N PHE A 1 -16.20 -7.56 -4.78
CA PHE A 1 -14.88 -6.99 -5.08
C PHE A 1 -14.00 -8.14 -5.52
N THR A 2 -13.27 -8.00 -6.63
CA THR A 2 -12.40 -9.05 -7.21
C THR A 2 -10.96 -8.59 -7.37
N ILE A 3 -10.65 -7.38 -6.93
CA ILE A 3 -9.33 -6.78 -6.99
C ILE A 3 -9.04 -6.18 -5.61
N VAL A 4 -7.89 -6.56 -5.04
CA VAL A 4 -7.29 -5.92 -3.87
C VAL A 4 -5.98 -5.31 -4.35
N ASP A 5 -5.97 -3.98 -4.50
CA ASP A 5 -4.81 -3.20 -4.93
C ASP A 5 -4.11 -2.63 -3.71
N CYS A 6 -2.88 -3.05 -3.49
CA CYS A 6 -2.07 -2.70 -2.34
C CYS A 6 -1.00 -1.70 -2.73
N GLU A 7 -0.74 -0.70 -1.88
CA GLU A 7 0.45 0.18 -1.94
C GLU A 7 1.73 -0.65 -1.73
N ALA A 8 2.08 -1.42 -2.75
CA ALA A 8 3.04 -2.51 -2.70
C ALA A 8 3.65 -2.70 -4.09
N ASP A 9 4.84 -3.29 -4.12
CA ASP A 9 5.53 -3.65 -5.35
C ASP A 9 4.72 -4.64 -6.21
N TRP A 10 4.59 -4.32 -7.50
CA TRP A 10 3.84 -5.15 -8.46
C TRP A 10 4.38 -6.59 -8.61
N PRO A 11 5.69 -6.83 -8.83
CA PRO A 11 6.22 -8.20 -8.93
C PRO A 11 5.97 -9.01 -7.64
N SER A 12 6.23 -8.39 -6.48
CA SER A 12 6.10 -9.04 -5.16
C SER A 12 4.64 -9.43 -4.88
N ALA A 13 3.70 -8.53 -5.16
CA ALA A 13 2.28 -8.82 -5.04
C ALA A 13 1.80 -9.86 -6.06
N TYR A 14 2.41 -9.94 -7.25
CA TYR A 14 2.08 -10.98 -8.23
C TYR A 14 2.41 -12.39 -7.72
N HIS A 15 3.48 -12.56 -6.93
CA HIS A 15 3.75 -13.83 -6.25
C HIS A 15 2.62 -14.23 -5.29
N VAL A 16 2.10 -13.27 -4.52
CA VAL A 16 0.90 -13.47 -3.69
C VAL A 16 -0.31 -13.80 -4.53
N ASN A 17 -0.56 -13.06 -5.60
CA ASN A 17 -1.68 -13.27 -6.53
C ASN A 17 -1.73 -14.69 -7.07
N ARG A 18 -0.59 -15.21 -7.54
CA ARG A 18 -0.48 -16.57 -8.06
C ARG A 18 -0.86 -17.60 -7.00
N TRP A 19 -0.40 -17.39 -5.77
CA TRP A 19 -0.74 -18.27 -4.66
C TRP A 19 -2.21 -18.17 -4.28
N VAL A 20 -2.79 -16.99 -4.09
CA VAL A 20 -4.21 -16.86 -3.70
C VAL A 20 -5.17 -17.34 -4.80
N LYS A 21 -4.78 -17.30 -6.09
CA LYS A 21 -5.61 -17.81 -7.20
C LYS A 21 -5.43 -19.30 -7.51
N GLY A 22 -4.32 -19.91 -7.10
CA GLY A 22 -4.03 -21.34 -7.35
C GLY A 22 -3.27 -21.64 -8.60
N LEU A 23 -2.50 -20.66 -9.04
CA LEU A 23 -1.59 -20.75 -10.17
C LEU A 23 -0.19 -21.20 -9.72
N SER A 24 -0.08 -21.76 -8.51
CA SER A 24 1.17 -22.17 -7.85
C SER A 24 1.55 -23.63 -8.10
N SER A 25 0.78 -24.39 -8.87
CA SER A 25 1.10 -25.79 -9.23
C SER A 25 2.43 -25.94 -9.98
N ALA A 26 3.03 -24.84 -10.44
CA ALA A 26 4.36 -24.76 -11.04
C ALA A 26 5.35 -23.85 -10.29
N SER A 27 5.04 -23.34 -9.08
CA SER A 27 5.91 -22.44 -8.31
C SER A 27 6.31 -23.03 -6.95
N ASN A 28 7.47 -22.63 -6.43
CA ASN A 28 7.96 -23.02 -5.10
C ASN A 28 7.16 -22.43 -3.92
N ILE A 29 5.90 -22.00 -4.14
CA ILE A 29 5.08 -21.30 -3.15
C ILE A 29 4.15 -22.29 -2.46
N LYS A 30 4.56 -22.78 -1.27
CA LYS A 30 3.84 -23.85 -0.56
C LYS A 30 2.83 -23.31 0.45
N ASN A 31 3.05 -22.10 0.96
CA ASN A 31 2.22 -21.48 1.99
C ASN A 31 2.23 -19.93 1.89
N ALA A 32 1.46 -19.27 2.75
CA ALA A 32 1.36 -17.81 2.82
C ALA A 32 2.72 -17.12 3.04
N ASN A 33 3.56 -17.67 3.93
CA ASN A 33 4.88 -17.11 4.19
C ASN A 33 5.78 -17.15 2.95
N ASP A 34 5.75 -18.26 2.20
CA ASP A 34 6.44 -18.38 0.92
C ASP A 34 5.94 -17.36 -0.11
N ALA A 35 4.62 -17.12 -0.15
CA ALA A 35 4.00 -16.19 -1.09
C ALA A 35 4.46 -14.75 -0.88
N LEU A 36 4.77 -14.39 0.37
CA LEU A 36 5.23 -13.05 0.74
C LEU A 36 6.74 -12.86 0.57
N LYS A 37 7.54 -13.90 0.29
CA LYS A 37 9.03 -13.86 0.32
C LYS A 37 9.66 -12.84 -0.62
N GLU A 38 8.94 -12.41 -1.65
CA GLU A 38 9.44 -11.43 -2.60
C GLU A 38 9.34 -9.98 -2.12
N PHE A 39 8.61 -9.71 -1.04
CA PHE A 39 8.62 -8.39 -0.38
C PHE A 39 9.94 -8.16 0.38
N LYS A 40 11.00 -7.90 -0.37
CA LYS A 40 12.38 -7.72 0.13
C LYS A 40 12.74 -6.25 0.34
N GLN A 41 12.04 -5.35 -0.33
CA GLN A 41 12.31 -3.93 -0.28
C GLN A 41 11.85 -3.31 1.05
N TYR A 42 12.48 -2.22 1.44
CA TYR A 42 12.04 -1.44 2.59
C TYR A 42 10.68 -0.77 2.28
N PRO A 43 9.74 -0.75 3.24
CA PRO A 43 9.74 -1.49 4.51
C PRO A 43 9.24 -2.93 4.30
N SER A 44 10.09 -3.94 4.54
CA SER A 44 9.74 -5.33 4.25
C SER A 44 8.56 -5.82 5.09
N TRP A 45 8.48 -5.38 6.36
CA TRP A 45 7.44 -5.79 7.31
C TRP A 45 6.04 -5.24 7.01
N MET A 46 5.92 -4.20 6.18
CA MET A 46 4.63 -3.59 5.86
C MET A 46 3.68 -4.60 5.20
N TRP A 47 4.21 -5.47 4.34
CA TRP A 47 3.45 -6.58 3.76
C TRP A 47 3.90 -7.96 4.28
N ARG A 48 5.09 -8.07 4.89
CA ARG A 48 5.56 -9.30 5.58
C ARG A 48 5.25 -9.26 7.07
N ASN A 49 3.99 -9.49 7.42
CA ASN A 49 3.54 -9.55 8.80
C ASN A 49 2.44 -10.60 8.99
N THR A 50 2.11 -10.85 10.25
CA THR A 50 1.11 -11.83 10.68
C THR A 50 -0.30 -11.54 10.15
N VAL A 51 -0.74 -10.28 10.14
CA VAL A 51 -2.07 -9.87 9.65
C VAL A 51 -2.22 -10.15 8.16
N VAL A 52 -1.21 -9.83 7.35
CA VAL A 52 -1.23 -10.10 5.91
C VAL A 52 -1.21 -11.60 5.64
N VAL A 53 -0.44 -12.39 6.40
CA VAL A 53 -0.45 -13.86 6.32
C VAL A 53 -1.86 -14.42 6.54
N GLU A 54 -2.55 -13.94 7.57
CA GLU A 54 -3.94 -14.34 7.85
C GLU A 54 -4.88 -13.94 6.71
N PHE A 55 -4.78 -12.70 6.24
CA PHE A 55 -5.59 -12.19 5.14
C PHE A 55 -5.42 -13.00 3.85
N ILE A 56 -4.18 -13.23 3.41
CA ILE A 56 -3.94 -13.96 2.15
C ILE A 56 -4.31 -15.44 2.29
N THR A 57 -4.18 -16.02 3.48
CA THR A 57 -4.65 -17.39 3.77
C THR A 57 -6.17 -17.48 3.69
N TRP A 58 -6.88 -16.50 4.24
CA TRP A 58 -8.33 -16.40 4.07
C TRP A 58 -8.71 -16.19 2.61
N LEU A 59 -8.02 -15.30 1.90
CA LEU A 59 -8.29 -14.98 0.49
C LEU A 59 -8.09 -16.19 -0.41
N ARG A 60 -7.06 -17.00 -0.14
CA ARG A 60 -6.82 -18.29 -0.78
C ARG A 60 -8.03 -19.22 -0.62
N ARG A 61 -8.50 -19.42 0.61
CA ARG A 61 -9.67 -20.27 0.93
C ARG A 61 -10.96 -19.73 0.33
N HIS A 62 -11.10 -18.40 0.25
CA HIS A 62 -12.21 -17.75 -0.43
C HIS A 62 -12.20 -18.08 -1.93
N ASN A 63 -11.05 -17.93 -2.59
CA ASN A 63 -10.90 -18.21 -4.02
C ASN A 63 -11.04 -19.69 -4.38
N GLU A 64 -10.72 -20.62 -3.48
CA GLU A 64 -10.95 -22.06 -3.68
C GLU A 64 -12.43 -22.42 -3.84
N LYS A 65 -13.34 -21.60 -3.31
CA LYS A 65 -14.80 -21.77 -3.45
C LYS A 65 -15.34 -21.22 -4.78
N ILE A 66 -14.52 -20.54 -5.57
CA ILE A 66 -14.93 -19.88 -6.80
C ILE A 66 -14.50 -20.74 -8.00
N ALA A 67 -15.49 -21.31 -8.69
CA ALA A 67 -15.26 -22.18 -9.83
C ALA A 67 -14.72 -21.43 -11.06
N ASP A 68 -15.23 -20.22 -11.32
CA ASP A 68 -14.82 -19.39 -12.45
C ASP A 68 -13.51 -18.66 -12.13
N PRO A 69 -12.38 -18.97 -12.80
CA PRO A 69 -11.09 -18.32 -12.54
C PRO A 69 -11.12 -16.79 -12.71
N LYS A 70 -11.99 -16.26 -13.59
CA LYS A 70 -12.10 -14.82 -13.86
C LYS A 70 -12.78 -14.06 -12.73
N LYS A 71 -13.51 -14.77 -11.85
CA LYS A 71 -14.17 -14.20 -10.67
C LYS A 71 -13.36 -14.34 -9.39
N LYS A 72 -12.23 -15.04 -9.43
CA LYS A 72 -11.32 -15.13 -8.28
C LYS A 72 -10.73 -13.76 -7.98
N THR A 73 -10.73 -13.41 -6.70
CA THR A 73 -10.17 -12.15 -6.22
C THR A 73 -8.65 -12.18 -6.34
N GLY A 74 -8.07 -11.20 -7.03
CA GLY A 74 -6.62 -11.03 -7.13
C GLY A 74 -6.06 -10.09 -6.07
N PHE A 75 -4.75 -10.21 -5.85
CA PHE A 75 -3.96 -9.36 -4.96
C PHE A 75 -2.88 -8.69 -5.77
N PHE A 76 -2.87 -7.37 -5.87
CA PHE A 76 -2.01 -6.63 -6.80
C PHE A 76 -1.24 -5.56 -6.05
N GLY A 77 -0.03 -5.28 -6.52
CA GLY A 77 0.72 -4.10 -6.12
C GLY A 77 0.41 -3.00 -7.10
N ILE A 78 0.44 -1.74 -6.69
CA ILE A 78 0.25 -0.59 -7.59
C ILE A 78 1.39 0.42 -7.49
N ASP A 79 2.39 0.16 -6.65
CA ASP A 79 3.50 1.08 -6.39
C ASP A 79 4.67 0.90 -7.38
N LEU A 80 5.53 1.91 -7.46
CA LEU A 80 6.59 2.03 -8.47
C LEU A 80 8.01 1.80 -7.95
N TYR A 81 8.18 1.33 -6.71
CA TYR A 81 9.50 1.11 -6.12
C TYR A 81 10.21 -0.16 -6.59
N SER A 82 9.63 -0.93 -7.51
CA SER A 82 10.16 -2.21 -7.98
C SER A 82 10.89 -2.11 -9.31
N LEU A 83 11.75 -1.10 -9.53
CA LEU A 83 12.40 -0.90 -10.84
C LEU A 83 13.23 -2.12 -11.24
N GLN A 84 14.13 -2.58 -10.38
CA GLN A 84 15.04 -3.67 -10.74
C GLN A 84 14.31 -5.00 -10.91
N THR A 85 13.41 -5.34 -9.98
CA THR A 85 12.64 -6.59 -10.07
C THR A 85 11.68 -6.58 -11.26
N SER A 86 11.05 -5.44 -11.58
CA SER A 86 10.19 -5.33 -12.76
C SER A 86 10.99 -5.50 -14.06
N ARG A 87 12.19 -4.93 -14.13
CA ARG A 87 13.12 -5.11 -15.26
C ARG A 87 13.48 -6.58 -15.46
N GLU A 88 13.85 -7.28 -14.39
CA GLU A 88 14.19 -8.70 -14.42
C GLU A 88 13.01 -9.56 -14.87
N GLU A 89 11.79 -9.27 -14.40
CA GLU A 89 10.59 -9.98 -14.81
C GLU A 89 10.26 -9.79 -16.30
N VAL A 90 10.49 -8.59 -16.86
CA VAL A 90 10.36 -8.33 -18.30
C VAL A 90 11.36 -9.17 -19.09
N LEU A 91 12.64 -9.16 -18.70
CA LEU A 91 13.69 -9.91 -19.39
C LEU A 91 13.42 -11.42 -19.31
N ARG A 92 13.08 -11.94 -18.14
CA ARG A 92 12.77 -13.36 -17.90
C ARG A 92 11.59 -13.84 -18.75
N TYR A 93 10.55 -13.03 -18.87
CA TYR A 93 9.41 -13.34 -19.73
C TYR A 93 9.82 -13.37 -21.20
N LEU A 94 10.54 -12.35 -21.67
CA LEU A 94 10.99 -12.27 -23.06
C LEU A 94 11.96 -13.41 -23.42
N GLU A 95 12.87 -13.82 -22.54
CA GLU A 95 13.78 -14.94 -22.80
C GLU A 95 13.04 -16.24 -23.12
N LYS A 96 11.88 -16.47 -22.49
CA LYS A 96 11.04 -17.65 -22.72
C LYS A 96 10.18 -17.53 -23.99
N HIS A 97 9.77 -16.31 -24.37
CA HIS A 97 8.70 -16.09 -25.34
C HIS A 97 9.12 -15.36 -26.62
N ASP A 98 10.26 -14.68 -26.63
CA ASP A 98 10.81 -13.88 -27.73
C ASP A 98 12.28 -13.50 -27.48
N SER A 99 13.21 -14.38 -27.85
CA SER A 99 14.64 -14.17 -27.59
C SER A 99 15.23 -12.96 -28.32
N SER A 100 14.64 -12.57 -29.46
CA SER A 100 15.07 -11.39 -30.22
C SER A 100 14.71 -10.12 -29.46
N LEU A 101 13.46 -10.00 -29.02
CA LEU A 101 13.02 -8.87 -28.21
C LEU A 101 13.70 -8.85 -26.84
N ALA A 102 14.02 -10.01 -26.25
CA ALA A 102 14.81 -10.10 -25.02
C ALA A 102 16.20 -9.47 -25.18
N ALA A 103 16.90 -9.74 -26.29
CA ALA A 103 18.21 -9.18 -26.56
C ALA A 103 18.16 -7.65 -26.72
N GLU A 104 17.12 -7.13 -27.38
CA GLU A 104 16.90 -5.71 -27.53
C GLU A 104 16.54 -5.02 -26.20
N ALA A 105 15.61 -5.61 -25.43
CA ALA A 105 15.24 -5.10 -24.11
C ALA A 105 16.45 -5.05 -23.17
N ARG A 106 17.32 -6.07 -23.20
CA ARG A 106 18.57 -6.07 -22.42
C ARG A 106 19.48 -4.91 -22.81
N LYS A 107 19.63 -4.64 -24.10
CA LYS A 107 20.42 -3.50 -24.60
C LYS A 107 19.83 -2.16 -24.12
N ASN A 108 18.51 -1.99 -24.21
CA ASN A 108 17.83 -0.77 -23.79
C ASN A 108 17.90 -0.57 -22.26
N TYR A 109 17.85 -1.65 -21.49
CA TYR A 109 17.99 -1.62 -20.04
C TYR A 109 19.44 -1.61 -19.53
N ALA A 110 20.45 -1.62 -20.42
CA ALA A 110 21.86 -1.67 -20.04
C ALA A 110 22.31 -0.46 -19.21
N CYS A 111 21.57 0.65 -19.26
CA CYS A 111 21.84 1.82 -18.43
C CYS A 111 21.64 1.54 -16.92
N PHE A 112 20.75 0.61 -16.56
CA PHE A 112 20.51 0.20 -15.17
C PHE A 112 21.55 -0.81 -14.67
N GLU A 113 22.20 -1.57 -15.56
CA GLU A 113 23.13 -2.65 -15.21
C GLU A 113 24.40 -2.15 -14.50
N ARG A 114 24.71 -0.85 -14.61
CA ARG A 114 25.86 -0.23 -13.93
C ARG A 114 25.67 -0.12 -12.41
N TYR A 115 24.49 -0.46 -11.90
CA TYR A 115 24.11 -0.31 -10.50
C TYR A 115 23.60 -1.64 -9.99
N SER A 116 24.32 -2.20 -9.01
CA SER A 116 23.93 -3.44 -8.34
C SER A 116 22.83 -3.23 -7.29
N ASP A 117 22.58 -1.96 -6.91
CA ASP A 117 21.57 -1.56 -5.93
C ASP A 117 20.71 -0.43 -6.49
N GLU A 118 19.39 -0.60 -6.36
CA GLU A 118 18.38 0.39 -6.74
C GLU A 118 18.58 1.71 -5.98
N LYS A 119 19.10 1.68 -4.74
CA LYS A 119 19.43 2.89 -3.98
C LYS A 119 20.54 3.71 -4.66
N GLN A 120 21.54 3.02 -5.21
CA GLN A 120 22.64 3.68 -5.92
C GLN A 120 22.14 4.33 -7.21
N TYR A 121 21.30 3.62 -7.96
CA TYR A 121 20.64 4.16 -9.14
C TYR A 121 19.83 5.41 -8.80
N ARG A 122 18.93 5.29 -7.81
CA ARG A 122 18.08 6.39 -7.32
C ARG A 122 18.92 7.62 -6.97
N TYR A 123 20.02 7.46 -6.23
CA TYR A 123 20.88 8.60 -5.87
C TYR A 123 21.54 9.26 -7.10
N CYS A 124 22.07 8.47 -8.03
CA CYS A 124 22.70 8.97 -9.25
C CYS A 124 21.71 9.67 -10.19
N ALA A 125 20.54 9.06 -10.40
CA ALA A 125 19.45 9.59 -11.21
C ALA A 125 18.94 10.92 -10.64
N ALA A 126 18.71 10.96 -9.32
CA ALA A 126 18.17 12.13 -8.65
C ALA A 126 19.15 13.32 -8.62
N THR A 127 20.45 13.04 -8.51
CA THR A 127 21.50 14.08 -8.59
C THR A 127 21.86 14.45 -10.02
N LYS A 128 21.17 13.91 -11.03
CA LYS A 128 21.39 14.12 -12.47
C LYS A 128 22.85 13.89 -12.90
N ARG A 129 23.57 13.03 -12.19
CA ARG A 129 24.98 12.68 -12.46
C ARG A 129 25.16 11.72 -13.62
N ILE A 130 24.05 11.19 -14.13
CA ILE A 130 24.00 10.18 -15.18
C ILE A 130 22.99 10.59 -16.24
N ALA A 131 23.19 10.16 -17.50
CA ALA A 131 22.17 10.27 -18.53
C ALA A 131 20.94 9.46 -18.12
N GLY A 132 19.74 9.91 -18.51
CA GLY A 132 18.51 9.16 -18.27
C GLY A 132 18.35 7.99 -19.23
N CYS A 133 17.47 7.06 -18.84
CA CYS A 133 17.06 5.91 -19.65
C CYS A 133 15.64 6.07 -20.21
N GLU A 134 15.10 7.30 -20.22
CA GLU A 134 13.68 7.54 -20.45
C GLU A 134 13.23 7.02 -21.82
N ASN A 135 13.98 7.33 -22.88
CA ASN A 135 13.64 6.87 -24.24
C ASN A 135 13.73 5.33 -24.36
N GLU A 136 14.77 4.73 -23.76
CA GLU A 136 15.00 3.29 -23.78
C GLU A 136 13.89 2.54 -23.02
N THR A 137 13.45 3.07 -21.87
CA THR A 137 12.34 2.47 -21.11
C THR A 137 10.99 2.64 -21.81
N ILE A 138 10.76 3.78 -22.49
CA ILE A 138 9.58 4.00 -23.33
C ILE A 138 9.53 2.97 -24.46
N ASP A 139 10.64 2.75 -25.17
CA ASP A 139 10.72 1.81 -26.29
C ASP A 139 10.39 0.37 -25.85
N VAL A 140 10.95 -0.09 -24.72
CA VAL A 140 10.62 -1.44 -24.19
C VAL A 140 9.14 -1.53 -23.81
N PHE A 141 8.59 -0.50 -23.14
CA PHE A 141 7.18 -0.50 -22.79
C PHE A 141 6.26 -0.53 -24.03
N GLN A 142 6.55 0.26 -25.05
CA GLN A 142 5.77 0.28 -26.30
C GLN A 142 5.75 -1.11 -26.97
N LYS A 143 6.90 -1.78 -27.05
CA LYS A 143 7.01 -3.13 -27.61
C LYS A 143 6.22 -4.16 -26.81
N MET A 144 6.25 -4.07 -25.48
CA MET A 144 5.44 -4.92 -24.61
C MET A 144 3.95 -4.69 -24.78
N LEU A 145 3.52 -3.43 -24.92
CA LEU A 145 2.13 -3.06 -25.18
C LEU A 145 1.64 -3.57 -26.55
N GLU A 146 2.43 -3.41 -27.60
CA GLU A 146 2.13 -3.94 -28.95
C GLU A 146 2.03 -5.47 -28.93
N ARG A 147 2.97 -6.14 -28.26
CA ARG A 147 2.93 -7.60 -28.07
C ARG A 147 1.64 -8.03 -27.36
N HIS A 148 1.32 -7.41 -26.24
CA HIS A 148 0.13 -7.74 -25.46
C HIS A 148 -1.15 -7.55 -26.29
N SER A 149 -1.23 -6.44 -27.04
CA SER A 149 -2.36 -6.13 -27.92
C SER A 149 -2.55 -7.19 -29.02
N ARG A 150 -1.45 -7.63 -29.66
CA ARG A 150 -1.50 -8.74 -30.63
C ARG A 150 -1.98 -10.04 -29.99
N MET A 151 -1.47 -10.37 -28.80
CA MET A 151 -1.89 -11.58 -28.07
C MET A 151 -3.39 -11.59 -27.77
N ILE A 152 -3.97 -10.46 -27.36
CA ILE A 152 -5.41 -10.32 -27.15
C ILE A 152 -6.18 -10.54 -28.47
N ALA A 153 -5.72 -9.93 -29.57
CA ALA A 153 -6.40 -10.01 -30.88
C ALA A 153 -6.40 -11.43 -31.46
N GLU A 154 -5.35 -12.21 -31.20
CA GLU A 154 -5.16 -13.57 -31.73
C GLU A 154 -5.73 -14.67 -30.82
N ALA A 155 -6.32 -14.32 -29.67
CA ALA A 155 -6.64 -15.28 -28.62
C ALA A 155 -7.86 -16.17 -28.93
N LYS A 156 -7.62 -17.46 -29.13
CA LYS A 156 -8.59 -18.54 -28.89
C LYS A 156 -8.08 -19.41 -27.72
N GLY A 157 -8.57 -19.17 -26.50
CA GLY A 157 -8.35 -20.07 -25.35
C GLY A 157 -6.98 -20.01 -24.67
N ARG A 158 -6.26 -18.88 -24.74
CA ARG A 158 -4.93 -18.68 -24.14
C ARG A 158 -4.94 -17.75 -22.91
N ASP A 159 -6.00 -17.82 -22.10
CA ASP A 159 -6.26 -16.87 -21.00
C ASP A 159 -5.05 -16.72 -20.03
N HIS A 160 -4.35 -17.81 -19.71
CA HIS A 160 -3.15 -17.75 -18.85
C HIS A 160 -1.96 -17.02 -19.48
N GLU A 161 -1.70 -17.21 -20.78
CA GLU A 161 -0.61 -16.51 -21.47
C GLU A 161 -0.92 -15.01 -21.59
N ILE A 162 -2.20 -14.66 -21.75
CA ILE A 162 -2.65 -13.26 -21.80
C ILE A 162 -2.48 -12.61 -20.42
N ASP A 163 -2.85 -13.32 -19.34
CA ASP A 163 -2.59 -12.87 -17.97
C ASP A 163 -1.10 -12.61 -17.77
N GLU A 164 -0.23 -13.59 -18.05
CA GLU A 164 1.23 -13.44 -17.90
C GLU A 164 1.76 -12.26 -18.73
N SER A 165 1.29 -12.10 -19.97
CA SER A 165 1.64 -10.96 -20.81
C SER A 165 1.18 -9.62 -20.24
N PHE A 166 0.00 -9.54 -19.64
CA PHE A 166 -0.52 -8.32 -19.01
C PHE A 166 0.35 -7.92 -17.81
N TYR A 167 0.65 -8.88 -16.93
CA TYR A 167 1.51 -8.63 -15.77
C TYR A 167 2.90 -8.16 -16.17
N THR A 168 3.50 -8.75 -17.21
CA THR A 168 4.81 -8.32 -17.72
C THR A 168 4.75 -6.96 -18.42
N MET A 169 3.65 -6.63 -19.12
CA MET A 169 3.46 -5.31 -19.70
C MET A 169 3.41 -4.23 -18.61
N GLU A 170 2.69 -4.46 -17.51
CA GLU A 170 2.68 -3.53 -16.36
C GLU A 170 4.07 -3.43 -15.69
N ASN A 171 4.86 -4.51 -15.62
CA ASN A 171 6.26 -4.42 -15.19
C ASN A 171 7.07 -3.47 -16.08
N ALA A 172 6.95 -3.55 -17.41
CA ALA A 172 7.66 -2.64 -18.32
C ALA A 172 7.22 -1.18 -18.14
N LYS A 173 5.94 -0.94 -17.83
CA LYS A 173 5.40 0.38 -17.49
C LYS A 173 6.00 0.90 -16.17
N ILE A 174 6.14 0.05 -15.17
CA ILE A 174 6.76 0.40 -13.89
C ILE A 174 8.20 0.82 -14.09
N VAL A 175 8.99 0.10 -14.90
CA VAL A 175 10.37 0.50 -15.19
C VAL A 175 10.43 1.92 -15.77
N ARG A 176 9.53 2.25 -16.71
CA ARG A 176 9.41 3.61 -17.28
C ARG A 176 9.03 4.65 -16.23
N GLU A 177 8.01 4.39 -15.42
CA GLU A 177 7.52 5.36 -14.43
C GLU A 177 8.48 5.52 -13.26
N ALA A 178 9.17 4.45 -12.84
CA ALA A 178 10.19 4.48 -11.80
C ALA A 178 11.41 5.29 -12.24
N GLU A 179 11.84 5.15 -13.50
CA GLU A 179 12.91 6.00 -14.04
C GLU A 179 12.54 7.48 -13.97
N LYS A 180 11.34 7.82 -14.47
CA LYS A 180 10.82 9.19 -14.38
C LYS A 180 10.76 9.67 -12.92
N TYR A 181 10.23 8.86 -12.01
CA TYR A 181 10.12 9.18 -10.60
C TYR A 181 11.48 9.45 -9.94
N TYR A 182 12.45 8.55 -10.08
CA TYR A 182 13.75 8.66 -9.43
C TYR A 182 14.56 9.87 -9.89
N ARG A 183 14.34 10.35 -11.12
CA ARG A 183 14.97 11.59 -11.60
C ARG A 183 14.44 12.86 -10.95
N HIS A 184 13.20 12.85 -10.47
CA HIS A 184 12.55 14.01 -9.87
C HIS A 184 12.52 13.94 -8.33
N ILE A 185 13.00 12.85 -7.73
CA ILE A 185 12.90 12.65 -6.27
C ILE A 185 13.72 13.67 -5.45
N VAL A 186 14.85 14.17 -5.98
CA VAL A 186 15.66 15.22 -5.32
C VAL A 186 15.08 16.62 -5.51
N GLU A 187 14.31 16.84 -6.59
CA GLU A 187 13.57 18.09 -6.76
C GLU A 187 12.50 18.24 -5.67
N GLY A 188 12.07 17.11 -5.09
CA GLY A 188 11.23 17.05 -3.91
C GLY A 188 9.81 17.58 -4.15
N GLY A 189 9.02 17.59 -3.07
CA GLY A 189 7.66 18.12 -3.06
C GLY A 189 6.71 17.43 -4.04
N ALA A 190 5.83 18.23 -4.64
CA ALA A 190 4.68 17.75 -5.41
C ALA A 190 5.03 16.92 -6.64
N ILE A 191 6.18 17.13 -7.29
CA ILE A 191 6.46 16.50 -8.59
C ILE A 191 6.62 14.98 -8.44
N ALA A 192 7.55 14.55 -7.58
CA ALA A 192 7.79 13.13 -7.35
C ALA A 192 6.56 12.45 -6.73
N TRP A 193 5.89 13.13 -5.80
CA TRP A 193 4.65 12.67 -5.19
C TRP A 193 3.55 12.42 -6.24
N ASN A 194 3.29 13.42 -7.09
CA ASN A 194 2.26 13.34 -8.12
C ASN A 194 2.55 12.27 -9.17
N ILE A 195 3.83 12.03 -9.51
CA ILE A 195 4.21 10.92 -10.40
C ILE A 195 3.79 9.59 -9.78
N ARG A 196 4.09 9.37 -8.50
CA ARG A 196 3.78 8.11 -7.79
C ARG A 196 2.29 7.87 -7.68
N ASP A 197 1.51 8.82 -7.17
CA ASP A 197 0.06 8.64 -7.02
C ASP A 197 -0.67 8.58 -8.37
N THR A 198 -0.19 9.29 -9.39
CA THR A 198 -0.72 9.16 -10.75
C THR A 198 -0.44 7.78 -11.33
N HIS A 199 0.76 7.23 -11.11
CA HIS A 199 1.09 5.87 -11.50
C HIS A 199 0.17 4.85 -10.83
N MET A 200 0.01 4.92 -9.50
CA MET A 200 -0.88 4.04 -8.74
C MET A 200 -2.32 4.06 -9.30
N CYS A 201 -2.86 5.25 -9.58
CA CYS A 201 -4.18 5.41 -10.20
C CYS A 201 -4.24 4.84 -11.63
N ASN A 202 -3.16 4.93 -12.41
CA ASN A 202 -3.10 4.35 -13.74
C ASN A 202 -3.08 2.82 -13.71
N CYS A 203 -2.32 2.19 -12.80
CA CYS A 203 -2.31 0.73 -12.64
C CYS A 203 -3.69 0.18 -12.26
N LEU A 204 -4.41 0.83 -11.35
CA LEU A 204 -5.81 0.49 -11.05
C LEU A 204 -6.68 0.53 -12.31
N GLN A 205 -6.53 1.56 -13.15
CA GLN A 205 -7.33 1.66 -14.37
C GLN A 205 -7.01 0.56 -15.38
N ASP A 206 -5.72 0.20 -15.53
CA ASP A 206 -5.31 -0.91 -16.38
C ASP A 206 -5.93 -2.22 -15.89
N LEU A 207 -5.92 -2.46 -14.57
CA LEU A 207 -6.59 -3.62 -13.97
C LEU A 207 -8.11 -3.61 -14.21
N LEU A 208 -8.79 -2.49 -13.99
CA LEU A 208 -10.24 -2.38 -14.22
C LEU A 208 -10.58 -2.59 -15.71
N ARG A 209 -9.77 -2.09 -16.64
CA ARG A 209 -9.93 -2.34 -18.07
C ARG A 209 -9.70 -3.81 -18.41
N TYR A 210 -8.67 -4.42 -17.84
CA TYR A 210 -8.27 -5.80 -18.10
C TYR A 210 -9.35 -6.80 -17.64
N TYR A 211 -9.85 -6.65 -16.41
CA TYR A 211 -10.91 -7.53 -15.89
C TYR A 211 -12.30 -7.19 -16.41
N GLY A 212 -12.50 -5.99 -16.96
CA GLY A 212 -13.69 -5.59 -17.70
C GLY A 212 -14.80 -4.97 -16.85
N ARG A 213 -16.02 -4.92 -17.41
CA ARG A 213 -17.16 -4.19 -16.82
C ARG A 213 -17.70 -4.89 -15.57
N GLY A 214 -18.17 -4.07 -14.62
CA GLY A 214 -18.81 -4.55 -13.38
C GLY A 214 -17.84 -5.01 -12.29
N ILE A 215 -16.53 -4.87 -12.55
CA ILE A 215 -15.47 -5.18 -11.60
C ILE A 215 -15.38 -4.07 -10.55
N LYS A 216 -15.19 -4.49 -9.30
CA LYS A 216 -14.96 -3.58 -8.16
C LYS A 216 -13.61 -3.90 -7.51
N ALA A 217 -12.84 -2.85 -7.25
CA ALA A 217 -11.55 -2.92 -6.57
C ALA A 217 -11.62 -2.30 -5.17
N VAL A 218 -10.80 -2.82 -4.26
CA VAL A 218 -10.47 -2.19 -2.98
C VAL A 218 -9.02 -1.73 -3.09
N ILE A 219 -8.78 -0.47 -2.77
CA ILE A 219 -7.42 0.09 -2.69
C ILE A 219 -7.02 0.10 -1.23
N TRP A 220 -5.96 -0.61 -0.89
CA TRP A 220 -5.36 -0.67 0.43
C TRP A 220 -4.04 0.10 0.40
N ALA A 221 -4.11 1.36 0.82
CA ALA A 221 -2.97 2.26 0.92
C ALA A 221 -3.11 3.14 2.17
N HIS A 222 -2.04 3.83 2.53
CA HIS A 222 -2.03 4.73 3.69
C HIS A 222 -3.05 5.88 3.53
N ASN A 223 -3.56 6.45 4.63
CA ASN A 223 -4.55 7.55 4.61
C ASN A 223 -4.13 8.73 3.69
N SER A 224 -2.84 9.06 3.69
CA SER A 224 -2.26 10.10 2.82
C SER A 224 -2.49 9.84 1.32
N HIS A 225 -2.65 8.58 0.94
CA HIS A 225 -2.91 8.17 -0.44
C HIS A 225 -4.41 8.07 -0.74
N ILE A 226 -5.25 7.61 0.21
CA ILE A 226 -6.66 7.27 -0.05
C ILE A 226 -7.68 8.37 0.28
N GLY A 227 -7.31 9.41 1.03
CA GLY A 227 -8.18 10.57 1.27
C GLY A 227 -8.37 11.43 0.01
N ASP A 228 -9.23 12.44 0.04
CA ASP A 228 -9.27 13.48 -0.99
C ASP A 228 -8.23 14.57 -0.68
N ALA A 229 -7.09 14.58 -1.37
CA ALA A 229 -5.98 15.50 -1.10
C ALA A 229 -6.38 16.99 -1.17
N ARG A 230 -7.43 17.36 -1.92
CA ARG A 230 -7.96 18.73 -1.99
C ARG A 230 -8.49 19.24 -0.65
N GLU A 231 -8.80 18.34 0.27
CA GLU A 231 -9.37 18.63 1.58
C GLU A 231 -8.29 18.60 2.68
N THR A 232 -7.01 18.60 2.30
CA THR A 232 -5.84 18.56 3.18
C THR A 232 -4.84 19.67 2.84
N ASP A 233 -3.74 19.78 3.61
CA ASP A 233 -2.63 20.69 3.27
C ASP A 233 -1.91 20.33 1.96
N ALA A 234 -2.09 19.10 1.44
CA ALA A 234 -1.59 18.68 0.12
C ALA A 234 -2.06 19.63 -1.00
N LEU A 235 -3.25 20.24 -0.86
CA LEU A 235 -3.75 21.25 -1.80
C LEU A 235 -2.78 22.42 -1.97
N TYR A 236 -2.20 22.91 -0.88
CA TYR A 236 -1.25 24.04 -0.93
C TYR A 236 0.09 23.63 -1.53
N ALA A 237 0.49 22.38 -1.31
CA ALA A 237 1.67 21.78 -1.95
C ALA A 237 1.44 21.42 -3.42
N ARG A 238 0.18 21.48 -3.92
CA ARG A 238 -0.25 20.98 -5.24
C ARG A 238 0.02 19.48 -5.41
N GLU A 239 -0.06 18.76 -4.31
CA GLU A 239 0.04 17.32 -4.25
C GLU A 239 -1.33 16.68 -4.54
N VAL A 240 -1.33 15.64 -5.36
CA VAL A 240 -2.50 14.80 -5.61
C VAL A 240 -2.31 13.45 -4.94
N ASN A 241 -3.39 12.74 -4.67
CA ASN A 241 -3.32 11.37 -4.19
C ASN A 241 -4.31 10.45 -4.92
N ILE A 242 -4.13 9.13 -4.81
CA ILE A 242 -4.99 8.17 -5.52
C ILE A 242 -6.47 8.32 -5.14
N GLY A 243 -6.79 8.64 -3.88
CA GLY A 243 -8.17 8.89 -3.43
C GLY A 243 -8.86 10.03 -4.19
N GLN A 244 -8.18 11.17 -4.34
CA GLN A 244 -8.64 12.28 -5.18
C GLN A 244 -8.75 11.84 -6.65
N LEU A 245 -7.69 11.26 -7.22
CA LEU A 245 -7.63 10.96 -8.65
C LEU A 245 -8.70 9.94 -9.08
N VAL A 246 -8.98 8.95 -8.23
CA VAL A 246 -10.02 7.94 -8.45
C VAL A 246 -11.40 8.61 -8.37
N ARG A 247 -11.62 9.50 -7.40
CA ARG A 247 -12.88 10.27 -7.30
C ARG A 247 -13.11 11.20 -8.49
N GLU A 248 -12.07 11.87 -8.99
CA GLU A 248 -12.14 12.73 -10.18
C GLU A 248 -12.44 11.92 -11.45
N ARG A 249 -11.86 10.73 -11.58
CA ARG A 249 -11.98 9.90 -12.78
C ARG A 249 -13.29 9.12 -12.86
N PHE A 250 -13.73 8.53 -11.75
CA PHE A 250 -14.89 7.64 -11.72
C PHE A 250 -16.14 8.32 -11.13
N GLY A 251 -15.98 9.51 -10.55
CA GLY A 251 -17.05 10.26 -9.89
C GLY A 251 -17.34 9.74 -8.49
N ILE A 252 -17.76 10.65 -7.60
CA ILE A 252 -18.05 10.34 -6.20
C ILE A 252 -19.05 9.19 -6.01
N GLY A 253 -20.01 9.02 -6.93
CA GLY A 253 -21.00 7.93 -6.87
C GLY A 253 -20.43 6.52 -7.07
N ASN A 254 -19.22 6.40 -7.64
CA ASN A 254 -18.57 5.11 -7.93
C ASN A 254 -17.34 4.85 -7.06
N THR A 255 -17.03 5.76 -6.13
CA THR A 255 -15.87 5.68 -5.25
C THR A 255 -16.32 5.78 -3.80
N PHE A 256 -15.51 5.32 -2.86
CA PHE A 256 -15.81 5.40 -1.43
C PHE A 256 -14.51 5.36 -0.62
N ASN A 257 -14.11 6.49 -0.02
CA ASN A 257 -12.86 6.63 0.73
C ASN A 257 -13.09 6.30 2.21
N ILE A 258 -12.30 5.39 2.77
CA ILE A 258 -12.41 4.95 4.18
C ILE A 258 -11.10 5.24 4.90
N GLY A 259 -11.09 6.23 5.79
CA GLY A 259 -9.92 6.58 6.61
C GLY A 259 -9.86 5.79 7.91
N PHE A 260 -8.67 5.67 8.48
CA PHE A 260 -8.46 5.11 9.82
C PHE A 260 -7.82 6.15 10.75
N THR A 261 -8.29 6.25 12.00
CA THR A 261 -7.70 7.15 13.01
C THR A 261 -7.42 6.39 14.30
N THR A 262 -6.42 6.87 15.06
CA THR A 262 -6.09 6.31 16.38
C THR A 262 -5.65 7.39 17.37
N TYR A 263 -6.11 7.25 18.61
CA TYR A 263 -5.74 8.14 19.70
C TYR A 263 -4.37 7.80 20.28
N THR A 264 -4.10 6.52 20.57
CA THR A 264 -2.87 6.05 21.24
C THR A 264 -2.55 4.58 20.90
N GLY A 265 -1.59 4.00 21.61
CA GLY A 265 -1.28 2.57 21.58
C GLY A 265 0.13 2.30 21.09
N THR A 266 0.30 1.29 20.24
CA THR A 266 1.59 0.86 19.72
C THR A 266 1.54 0.59 18.22
N VAL A 267 2.69 0.77 17.56
CA VAL A 267 2.89 0.56 16.12
C VAL A 267 4.26 -0.07 15.87
N THR A 268 4.39 -0.73 14.72
CA THR A 268 5.68 -1.11 14.17
C THR A 268 6.09 -0.12 13.09
N ALA A 269 7.10 0.70 13.38
CA ALA A 269 7.58 1.73 12.47
C ALA A 269 9.06 1.99 12.70
N ALA A 270 9.78 2.42 11.67
CA ALA A 270 11.18 2.80 11.77
C ALA A 270 11.33 4.28 12.17
N ILE A 271 12.53 4.70 12.56
CA ILE A 271 12.83 6.13 12.81
C ILE A 271 13.12 6.91 11.52
N SER A 272 13.60 6.22 10.49
CA SER A 272 13.97 6.76 9.17
C SER A 272 13.87 5.68 8.09
N TRP A 273 13.85 6.13 6.84
CA TRP A 273 13.90 5.26 5.67
C TRP A 273 15.10 4.31 5.72
N ASN A 274 14.90 3.05 5.29
CA ASN A 274 15.91 1.98 5.29
C ASN A 274 16.44 1.54 6.66
N MET A 275 15.80 1.93 7.76
CA MET A 275 16.11 1.39 9.10
C MET A 275 15.25 0.17 9.41
N ASP A 276 15.70 -0.65 10.35
CA ASP A 276 14.96 -1.83 10.81
C ASP A 276 13.60 -1.47 11.45
N PRO A 277 12.62 -2.39 11.43
CA PRO A 277 11.37 -2.21 12.15
C PRO A 277 11.62 -2.06 13.65
N ASP A 278 10.90 -1.14 14.27
CA ASP A 278 10.98 -0.89 15.71
C ASP A 278 9.58 -0.89 16.33
N PHE A 279 9.48 -1.34 17.58
CA PHE A 279 8.26 -1.32 18.35
C PHE A 279 8.15 0.05 19.02
N LYS A 280 7.07 0.79 18.75
CA LYS A 280 6.94 2.18 19.21
C LYS A 280 5.58 2.45 19.85
N HIS A 281 5.61 3.18 20.96
CA HIS A 281 4.40 3.78 21.54
C HIS A 281 3.96 4.98 20.72
N VAL A 282 2.70 4.98 20.33
CA VAL A 282 2.01 6.15 19.78
C VAL A 282 1.67 7.05 20.96
N ARG A 283 2.09 8.31 20.91
CA ARG A 283 1.71 9.29 21.93
C ARG A 283 0.19 9.49 21.90
N PRO A 284 -0.44 9.90 23.00
CA PRO A 284 -1.79 10.45 22.94
C PRO A 284 -1.87 11.55 21.86
N SER A 285 -2.99 11.62 21.13
CA SER A 285 -3.14 12.59 20.05
C SER A 285 -3.11 14.03 20.54
N LEU A 286 -2.78 14.95 19.62
CA LEU A 286 -2.77 16.39 19.90
C LEU A 286 -4.19 16.89 20.19
N ASN A 287 -4.39 17.76 21.18
CA ASN A 287 -5.72 18.22 21.60
C ASN A 287 -6.54 18.86 20.46
N GLU A 288 -5.89 19.56 19.54
CA GLU A 288 -6.52 20.23 18.40
C GLU A 288 -6.73 19.32 17.18
N SER A 289 -6.45 18.02 17.33
CA SER A 289 -6.55 17.03 16.25
C SER A 289 -7.94 16.41 16.12
N VAL A 290 -8.19 15.80 14.96
CA VAL A 290 -9.35 14.96 14.73
C VAL A 290 -9.35 13.77 15.68
N GLU A 291 -8.21 13.12 15.88
CA GLU A 291 -8.07 11.95 16.75
C GLU A 291 -8.52 12.26 18.18
N PHE A 292 -8.16 13.43 18.71
CA PHE A 292 -8.58 13.86 20.04
C PHE A 292 -10.08 14.15 20.10
N LEU A 293 -10.65 14.78 19.06
CA LEU A 293 -12.09 15.00 18.96
C LEU A 293 -12.87 13.67 18.98
N LEU A 294 -12.34 12.64 18.31
CA LEU A 294 -12.95 11.30 18.27
C LEU A 294 -12.80 10.58 19.61
N HIS A 295 -11.64 10.66 20.25
CA HIS A 295 -11.44 10.18 21.62
C HIS A 295 -12.43 10.80 22.60
N GLU A 296 -12.60 12.13 22.59
CA GLU A 296 -13.54 12.84 23.46
C GLU A 296 -14.99 12.36 23.24
N ALA A 297 -15.39 12.11 21.99
CA ALA A 297 -16.70 11.56 21.69
C ALA A 297 -16.86 10.12 22.22
N LEU A 298 -15.81 9.31 22.12
CA LEU A 298 -15.80 7.92 22.60
C LEU A 298 -15.94 7.86 24.12
N ILE A 299 -15.15 8.61 24.88
CA ILE A 299 -15.15 8.57 26.36
C ILE A 299 -16.43 9.14 26.99
N GLN A 300 -17.18 9.93 26.22
CA GLN A 300 -18.48 10.47 26.65
C GLN A 300 -19.64 9.48 26.40
N ASP A 301 -19.42 8.44 25.60
CA ASP A 301 -20.41 7.39 25.32
C ASP A 301 -19.99 6.08 26.00
N PRO A 302 -20.75 5.58 26.99
CA PRO A 302 -20.38 4.35 27.71
C PRO A 302 -20.27 3.10 26.82
N VAL A 303 -21.04 3.03 25.72
CA VAL A 303 -21.00 1.88 24.79
C VAL A 303 -19.74 1.96 23.95
N LEU A 304 -19.45 3.14 23.37
CA LEU A 304 -18.22 3.32 22.58
C LEU A 304 -16.97 3.14 23.43
N THR A 305 -17.01 3.63 24.67
CA THR A 305 -15.93 3.44 25.65
C THR A 305 -15.66 1.96 25.91
N TYR A 306 -16.70 1.15 26.04
CA TYR A 306 -16.55 -0.29 26.26
C TYR A 306 -15.96 -1.01 25.04
N GLU A 307 -16.37 -0.64 23.83
CA GLU A 307 -15.90 -1.26 22.59
C GLU A 307 -14.49 -0.79 22.17
N GLY A 308 -14.11 0.45 22.49
CA GLY A 308 -12.82 1.04 22.14
C GLY A 308 -12.62 1.31 20.64
N GLN A 309 -13.67 1.18 19.83
CA GLN A 309 -13.62 1.44 18.39
C GLN A 309 -15.02 1.73 17.85
N TYR A 310 -15.10 2.57 16.82
CA TYR A 310 -16.34 2.88 16.13
C TYR A 310 -16.06 3.46 14.74
N TYR A 311 -17.10 3.61 13.92
CA TYR A 311 -16.97 4.28 12.64
C TYR A 311 -17.98 5.41 12.50
N LEU A 312 -17.58 6.46 11.79
CA LEU A 312 -18.42 7.57 11.40
C LEU A 312 -18.64 7.53 9.89
N LEU A 313 -19.90 7.52 9.48
CA LEU A 313 -20.31 7.46 8.08
C LEU A 313 -20.77 8.85 7.62
N PHE A 314 -19.98 9.53 6.80
CA PHE A 314 -20.27 10.89 6.32
C PHE A 314 -21.12 10.90 5.06
N ARG A 315 -20.98 9.86 4.23
CA ARG A 315 -21.79 9.68 3.02
C ARG A 315 -22.47 8.33 3.01
N SER A 316 -23.79 8.34 2.82
CA SER A 316 -24.59 7.13 2.68
C SER A 316 -25.68 7.35 1.62
N ASN A 317 -25.97 6.29 0.85
CA ASN A 317 -27.15 6.26 -0.01
C ASN A 317 -28.38 5.73 0.74
N ASN A 318 -28.25 5.36 2.01
CA ASN A 318 -29.37 4.96 2.84
C ASN A 318 -30.09 6.22 3.35
N PRO A 319 -31.37 6.45 2.97
CA PRO A 319 -32.10 7.65 3.36
C PRO A 319 -32.33 7.78 4.88
N TYR A 320 -32.17 6.68 5.63
CA TYR A 320 -32.30 6.66 7.08
C TYR A 320 -31.00 7.00 7.82
N ILE A 321 -29.86 7.10 7.12
CA ILE A 321 -28.58 7.51 7.68
C ILE A 321 -28.32 8.94 7.21
N GLN A 322 -28.66 9.92 8.07
CA GLN A 322 -28.45 11.33 7.78
C GLN A 322 -27.53 11.95 8.82
N LEU A 323 -26.41 12.52 8.35
CA LEU A 323 -25.58 13.37 9.18
C LEU A 323 -26.34 14.68 9.45
N SER A 324 -26.43 15.11 10.70
CA SER A 324 -27.00 16.43 10.99
C SER A 324 -26.18 17.52 10.31
N LYS A 325 -26.83 18.61 9.90
CA LYS A 325 -26.15 19.72 9.21
C LYS A 325 -25.08 20.34 10.10
N GLU A 326 -25.33 20.38 11.40
CA GLU A 326 -24.44 20.85 12.45
C GLU A 326 -23.19 19.99 12.51
N LEU A 327 -23.34 18.66 12.63
CA LEU A 327 -22.21 17.73 12.67
C LEU A 327 -21.39 17.77 11.37
N HIS A 328 -22.07 17.83 10.22
CA HIS A 328 -21.41 17.98 8.93
C HIS A 328 -20.60 19.29 8.83
N THR A 329 -21.11 20.38 9.40
CA THR A 329 -20.41 21.68 9.40
C THR A 329 -19.19 21.63 10.32
N GLU A 330 -19.33 21.02 11.49
CA GLU A 330 -18.24 20.87 12.45
C GLU A 330 -17.12 19.97 11.92
N LEU A 331 -17.44 18.83 11.32
CA LEU A 331 -16.46 17.89 10.79
C LEU A 331 -15.84 18.31 9.44
N ARG A 332 -16.34 19.39 8.84
CA ARG A 332 -15.72 20.03 7.67
C ARG A 332 -14.67 21.08 8.05
N LYS A 333 -14.66 21.55 9.30
CA LYS A 333 -13.61 22.47 9.75
C LYS A 333 -12.26 21.78 9.69
N LYS A 334 -11.29 22.49 9.13
CA LYS A 334 -9.91 22.03 9.06
C LYS A 334 -9.32 21.91 10.46
N ARG A 335 -8.79 20.73 10.81
CA ARG A 335 -8.12 20.41 12.07
C ARG A 335 -6.82 19.67 11.77
N PHE A 336 -5.96 19.51 12.76
CA PHE A 336 -4.82 18.60 12.61
C PHE A 336 -5.32 17.16 12.48
N GLU A 337 -4.69 16.40 11.59
CA GLU A 337 -4.92 14.97 11.40
C GLU A 337 -3.57 14.26 11.46
N ARG A 338 -3.52 13.16 12.22
CA ARG A 338 -2.31 12.38 12.44
C ARG A 338 -2.02 11.47 11.24
N THR A 339 -0.74 11.37 10.87
CA THR A 339 -0.25 10.50 9.80
C THR A 339 1.00 9.74 10.22
N ILE A 340 0.80 8.46 10.58
CA ILE A 340 1.88 7.55 10.95
C ILE A 340 1.95 6.44 9.90
N GLY A 341 2.99 6.49 9.06
CA GLY A 341 3.28 5.45 8.07
C GLY A 341 4.34 4.47 8.57
N ALA A 342 5.15 3.95 7.65
CA ALA A 342 6.30 3.10 7.98
C ALA A 342 7.39 3.78 8.83
N ILE A 343 7.29 5.10 9.00
CA ILE A 343 8.18 5.91 9.83
C ILE A 343 7.35 6.57 10.91
N TYR A 344 7.85 6.52 12.15
CA TYR A 344 7.27 7.25 13.27
C TYR A 344 8.35 7.89 14.15
N ARG A 345 8.19 9.20 14.38
CA ARG A 345 9.11 10.05 15.16
C ARG A 345 8.36 10.71 16.32
N PRO A 346 8.22 10.02 17.47
CA PRO A 346 7.43 10.54 18.60
C PRO A 346 7.97 11.84 19.20
N HIS A 347 9.29 12.07 19.14
CA HIS A 347 9.94 13.27 19.68
C HIS A 347 9.61 14.56 18.90
N THR A 348 9.28 14.42 17.61
CA THR A 348 8.96 15.53 16.69
C THR A 348 7.60 15.30 16.03
N GLU A 349 6.69 14.62 16.73
CA GLU A 349 5.44 14.09 16.15
C GLU A 349 4.59 15.19 15.52
N HIS A 350 4.40 16.30 16.23
CA HIS A 350 3.62 17.42 15.71
C HIS A 350 4.15 17.92 14.37
N GLN A 351 5.48 18.11 14.22
CA GLN A 351 6.06 18.59 12.97
C GLN A 351 6.15 17.52 11.87
N SER A 352 6.24 16.25 12.25
CA SER A 352 6.56 15.15 11.32
C SER A 352 5.33 14.36 10.86
N HIS A 353 4.27 14.35 11.67
CA HIS A 353 3.16 13.40 11.59
C HIS A 353 1.80 14.07 11.74
N TYR A 354 1.69 15.39 11.59
CA TYR A 354 0.40 16.07 11.51
C TYR A 354 0.35 17.01 10.31
N PHE A 355 -0.83 17.08 9.69
CA PHE A 355 -1.18 18.06 8.68
C PHE A 355 -2.61 18.54 8.91
N GLY A 356 -2.97 19.68 8.32
CA GLY A 356 -4.34 20.19 8.37
C GLY A 356 -5.25 19.43 7.39
N ALA A 357 -6.38 18.91 7.87
CA ALA A 357 -7.36 18.17 7.08
C ALA A 357 -8.80 18.49 7.45
N SER A 358 -9.72 18.31 6.50
CA SER A 358 -11.17 18.38 6.71
C SER A 358 -11.74 16.96 6.65
N LEU A 359 -11.97 16.35 7.81
CA LEU A 359 -12.26 14.92 7.95
C LEU A 359 -13.41 14.42 7.06
N SER A 360 -14.56 15.09 7.14
CA SER A 360 -15.81 14.66 6.47
C SER A 360 -15.83 14.86 4.96
N THR A 361 -14.90 15.64 4.41
CA THR A 361 -14.77 15.86 2.97
C THR A 361 -13.59 15.09 2.37
N GLN A 362 -12.54 14.86 3.18
CA GLN A 362 -11.43 13.96 2.84
C GLN A 362 -11.92 12.52 2.68
N PHE A 363 -12.73 12.02 3.62
CA PHE A 363 -13.22 10.64 3.64
C PHE A 363 -14.75 10.56 3.55
N ASP A 364 -15.26 9.42 3.09
CA ASP A 364 -16.69 9.11 3.11
C ASP A 364 -17.10 8.37 4.39
N CYS A 365 -16.13 7.68 5.01
CA CYS A 365 -16.23 7.01 6.29
C CYS A 365 -14.88 7.07 7.00
N VAL A 366 -14.89 7.13 8.33
CA VAL A 366 -13.67 6.97 9.15
C VAL A 366 -13.92 5.89 10.19
N ILE A 367 -12.96 4.98 10.34
CA ILE A 367 -12.91 3.99 11.41
C ILE A 367 -11.93 4.52 12.45
N HIS A 368 -12.42 4.75 13.66
CA HIS A 368 -11.61 5.13 14.81
C HIS A 368 -11.34 3.90 15.68
N ILE A 369 -10.06 3.70 16.01
CA ILE A 369 -9.60 2.67 16.94
C ILE A 369 -8.87 3.42 18.06
N GLU A 370 -9.39 3.37 19.27
CA GLU A 370 -8.88 4.15 20.41
C GLU A 370 -7.41 3.82 20.70
N GLU A 371 -7.11 2.53 20.81
CA GLU A 371 -5.78 2.01 21.11
C GLU A 371 -5.36 0.94 20.09
N THR A 372 -4.29 1.20 19.35
CA THR A 372 -3.74 0.25 18.39
C THR A 372 -2.67 -0.65 19.00
N HIS A 373 -2.43 -1.80 18.36
CA HIS A 373 -1.36 -2.71 18.72
C HIS A 373 -0.33 -2.83 17.60
N ALA A 374 0.95 -2.93 17.95
CA ALA A 374 2.03 -3.00 16.99
C ALA A 374 1.89 -4.25 16.09
N LEU A 375 1.87 -3.99 14.79
CA LEU A 375 1.86 -5.03 13.77
C LEU A 375 3.10 -5.93 13.90
N ARG A 376 2.93 -7.23 14.11
CA ARG A 376 4.07 -8.16 14.29
C ARG A 376 4.69 -8.56 12.94
N PRO A 377 5.97 -8.20 12.66
CA PRO A 377 6.68 -8.61 11.44
C PRO A 377 6.90 -10.13 11.38
N LEU A 378 7.11 -10.69 10.19
CA LEU A 378 7.56 -12.08 10.05
C LEU A 378 9.04 -12.23 10.39
N GLU A 379 9.87 -11.27 9.96
CA GLU A 379 11.26 -11.13 10.38
C GLU A 379 11.32 -10.26 11.63
N ILE A 380 11.31 -10.89 12.80
CA ILE A 380 11.37 -10.16 14.06
C ILE A 380 12.83 -9.80 14.36
N HIS A 381 13.15 -8.50 14.29
CA HIS A 381 14.48 -8.00 14.62
C HIS A 381 14.70 -8.04 16.14
N PRO A 382 15.91 -8.36 16.65
CA PRO A 382 16.18 -8.39 18.09
C PRO A 382 15.81 -7.10 18.83
N THR A 383 16.04 -5.94 18.19
CA THR A 383 15.65 -4.63 18.75
C THR A 383 14.15 -4.48 18.90
N TRP A 384 13.36 -5.07 17.99
CA TRP A 384 11.92 -5.06 18.06
C TRP A 384 11.42 -5.90 19.26
N ILE A 385 12.02 -7.08 19.49
CA ILE A 385 11.69 -7.94 20.66
C ILE A 385 12.06 -7.25 21.96
N GLN A 386 13.27 -6.68 22.00
CA GLN A 386 13.75 -5.96 23.17
C GLN A 386 12.80 -4.79 23.49
N ALA A 387 12.46 -3.98 22.50
CA ALA A 387 11.49 -2.91 22.65
C ALA A 387 10.11 -3.45 23.06
N GLU A 388 9.57 -4.49 22.43
CA GLU A 388 8.31 -5.12 22.88
C GLU A 388 8.38 -5.50 24.37
N THR A 389 9.48 -6.14 24.81
CA THR A 389 9.66 -6.67 26.18
C THR A 389 9.87 -5.57 27.22
N GLU A 390 10.71 -4.58 26.95
CA GLU A 390 10.95 -3.43 27.84
C GLU A 390 9.69 -2.59 28.06
N HIS A 391 8.74 -2.71 27.14
CA HIS A 391 7.49 -1.95 27.14
C HIS A 391 6.26 -2.77 27.56
N VAL A 392 6.41 -4.07 27.86
CA VAL A 392 5.38 -4.81 28.61
C VAL A 392 5.41 -4.25 30.04
N PRO A 393 4.34 -3.58 30.54
CA PRO A 393 4.30 -3.17 31.93
C PRO A 393 4.45 -4.42 32.81
N ASP A 394 5.24 -4.36 33.89
CA ASP A 394 5.45 -5.40 34.92
C ASP A 394 4.13 -5.88 35.56
N THR A 395 3.27 -6.52 34.78
CA THR A 395 1.90 -6.86 35.15
C THR A 395 1.57 -8.30 34.81
N PHE A 396 2.56 -9.20 34.76
CA PHE A 396 2.33 -10.64 34.95
C PHE A 396 3.55 -11.38 35.54
N SER A 397 4.24 -10.78 36.52
CA SER A 397 5.16 -11.53 37.41
C SER A 397 4.47 -11.90 38.73
N MET A 398 3.26 -12.47 38.67
CA MET A 398 2.79 -13.31 39.80
C MET A 398 3.53 -14.64 39.76
N ASN A 399 4.79 -14.64 40.21
CA ASN A 399 5.45 -15.85 40.64
C ASN A 399 4.72 -16.38 41.89
N CYS A 400 3.70 -17.22 41.66
CA CYS A 400 3.17 -18.13 42.66
C CYS A 400 4.23 -19.20 42.97
N THR A 401 5.23 -18.86 43.77
CA THR A 401 6.09 -19.83 44.46
C THR A 401 5.94 -19.68 45.96
N GLY A 402 4.71 -19.91 46.44
CA GLY A 402 4.46 -20.25 47.84
C GLY A 402 5.01 -21.65 48.14
N GLY A 403 6.29 -21.73 48.46
CA GLY A 403 6.88 -22.94 49.05
C GLY A 403 6.32 -23.16 50.46
N PRO A 404 6.05 -24.41 50.88
CA PRO A 404 5.46 -24.69 52.17
C PRO A 404 6.41 -24.31 53.32
N LYS A 405 5.93 -23.48 54.24
CA LYS A 405 6.56 -23.29 55.55
C LYS A 405 6.53 -24.62 56.30
N LYS A 406 7.71 -25.19 56.55
CA LYS A 406 7.89 -26.30 57.51
C LYS A 406 7.49 -25.82 58.90
N LEU A 407 6.70 -26.63 59.60
CA LEU A 407 6.65 -26.68 61.06
C LEU A 407 7.90 -27.38 61.59
#